data_AF-X5R1Y9-F1
#
_entry.id   AF-X5R1Y9-F1
#
_cell.length_a   1.000
_cell.length_b   1.000
_cell.length_c   1.000
_cell.angle_alpha   90.00
_cell.angle_beta   90.00
_cell.angle_gamma   90.00
#
_symmetry.space_group_name_H-M   'P 1'
#
loop_
_entity.id
_entity.type
_entity.pdbx_description
1 polymer ?
#
loop_
_entity_poly.entity_id
_entity_poly.type
_entity_poly.pdbx_seq_one_letter_code
_entity_poly.pdbx_strand_id
1 'polypeptide(L)' 'MATIVEVLEREISTADKLAAKTGASARQIYRDIAALKQIGLPIEGEAGFGYAMRLRKGVGLFHG' A
#
# COMPACT_ATOMS: atom_id res chain seq x y z
N MET A 1 -2.33 -1.92 -16.08
CA MET A 1 -1.70 -1.06 -15.07
C MET A 1 -2.17 -1.55 -13.73
N ALA A 2 -1.27 -1.93 -12.82
CA ALA A 2 -1.64 -2.41 -11.49
C ALA A 2 -1.68 -1.25 -10.50
N THR A 3 -2.61 -1.27 -9.55
CA THR A 3 -2.67 -0.25 -8.48
C THR A 3 -1.76 -0.62 -7.31
N ILE A 4 -1.42 0.36 -6.46
CA ILE A 4 -0.60 0.10 -5.25
C ILE A 4 -1.30 -0.94 -4.35
N VAL A 5 -2.62 -0.83 -4.20
CA VAL A 5 -3.42 -1.73 -3.37
C VAL A 5 -3.33 -3.18 -3.88
N GLU A 6 -3.55 -3.39 -5.19
CA GLU A 6 -3.47 -4.73 -5.80
C GLU A 6 -2.12 -5.41 -5.59
N VAL A 7 -1.02 -4.65 -5.62
CA VAL A 7 0.30 -5.20 -5.37
C VAL A 7 0.46 -5.59 -3.90
N LEU A 8 0.04 -4.70 -2.99
CA LEU A 8 0.19 -4.91 -1.55
C LEU A 8 -0.71 -6.00 -0.96
N GLU A 9 -1.82 -6.32 -1.63
CA GLU A 9 -2.68 -7.45 -1.27
C GLU A 9 -2.05 -8.81 -1.63
N ARG A 10 -1.17 -8.85 -2.63
CA ARG A 10 -0.56 -10.08 -3.13
C ARG A 10 0.80 -10.35 -2.51
N GLU A 11 1.58 -9.30 -2.26
CA GLU A 11 2.96 -9.43 -1.78
C GLU A 11 3.43 -8.19 -1.00
N ILE A 12 4.40 -8.41 -0.11
CA ILE A 12 5.12 -7.33 0.58
C ILE A 12 6.06 -6.66 -0.43
N SER A 13 5.94 -5.34 -0.59
CA SER A 13 6.68 -4.58 -1.61
C SER A 13 7.21 -3.25 -1.09
N THR A 14 8.40 -2.84 -1.57
CA THR A 14 8.97 -1.51 -1.28
C THR A 14 8.41 -0.45 -2.22
N ALA A 15 8.59 0.84 -1.88
CA ALA A 15 8.17 1.94 -2.74
C ALA A 15 8.80 1.86 -4.15
N ASP A 16 10.06 1.47 -4.24
CA ASP A 16 10.76 1.35 -5.53
C ASP A 16 10.21 0.21 -6.39
N LYS A 17 9.88 -0.93 -5.76
CA LYS A 17 9.24 -2.05 -6.47
C LYS A 17 7.83 -1.70 -6.93
N LEU A 18 7.07 -0.98 -6.11
CA LEU A 18 5.75 -0.47 -6.47
C LEU A 18 5.87 0.50 -7.65
N ALA A 19 6.80 1.46 -7.59
CA ALA A 19 7.08 2.40 -8.67
C ALA A 19 7.38 1.68 -9.99
N ALA A 20 8.23 0.65 -9.95
CA ALA A 20 8.56 -0.15 -11.14
C ALA A 20 7.35 -0.93 -11.70
N LYS A 21 6.44 -1.42 -10.84
CA LYS A 21 5.26 -2.20 -11.25
C LYS A 21 4.11 -1.33 -11.74
N THR A 22 3.90 -0.15 -11.14
CA THR A 22 2.80 0.76 -11.48
C THR A 22 3.19 1.77 -12.56
N GLY A 23 4.50 1.98 -12.78
CA GLY A 23 5.03 3.03 -13.66
C GLY A 23 5.03 4.42 -13.02
N ALA A 24 4.69 4.54 -11.74
CA ALA A 24 4.72 5.79 -11.00
C ALA A 24 6.12 6.11 -10.45
N SER A 25 6.36 7.36 -10.05
CA SER A 25 7.58 7.72 -9.32
C SER A 25 7.52 7.27 -7.86
N ALA A 26 8.67 6.98 -7.23
CA ALA A 26 8.73 6.63 -5.80
C ALA A 26 8.07 7.71 -4.89
N ARG A 27 8.22 9.00 -5.24
CA ARG A 27 7.54 10.10 -4.53
C ARG A 27 6.01 9.99 -4.61
N GLN A 28 5.49 9.62 -5.77
CA GLN A 28 4.05 9.39 -5.95
C GLN A 28 3.60 8.19 -5.12
N ILE A 29 4.36 7.10 -5.12
CA ILE A 29 4.08 5.93 -4.26
C ILE A 29 3.99 6.33 -2.78
N TYR A 30 4.95 7.10 -2.27
CA TYR A 30 4.91 7.54 -0.87
C TYR A 30 3.68 8.40 -0.55
N ARG A 31 3.31 9.32 -1.45
CA ARG A 31 2.10 10.14 -1.27
C ARG A 31 0.83 9.31 -1.30
N ASP A 32 0.74 8.37 -2.23
CA ASP A 32 -0.44 7.52 -2.37
C ASP A 32 -0.56 6.59 -1.17
N ILE A 33 0.54 6.01 -0.67
CA ILE A 33 0.53 5.22 0.58
C ILE A 33 0.08 6.07 1.77
N ALA A 34 0.54 7.31 1.89
CA ALA A 34 0.11 8.21 2.95
C ALA A 34 -1.40 8.50 2.85
N ALA A 35 -1.91 8.77 1.65
CA ALA A 35 -3.33 9.00 1.41
C ALA A 35 -4.18 7.74 1.71
N LEU A 36 -3.72 6.55 1.29
CA LEU A 36 -4.40 5.28 1.56
C LEU A 36 -4.45 4.98 3.07
N LYS A 37 -3.37 5.25 3.81
CA LYS A 37 -3.35 5.16 5.27
C LYS A 37 -4.33 6.14 5.93
N GLN A 38 -4.46 7.37 5.41
CA GLN A 38 -5.41 8.37 5.90
C GLN A 38 -6.88 7.94 5.70
N ILE A 39 -7.17 7.23 4.62
CA ILE A 39 -8.50 6.66 4.32
C ILE A 39 -8.79 5.42 5.22
N GLY A 40 -7.80 4.95 5.98
CA GLY A 40 -7.96 3.83 6.90
C GLY A 40 -7.65 2.47 6.27
N LEU A 41 -6.98 2.41 5.12
CA LEU A 41 -6.51 1.13 4.60
C LEU A 41 -5.44 0.55 5.56
N PRO A 42 -5.50 -0.75 5.88
CA PRO A 42 -4.60 -1.40 6.84
C PRO A 42 -3.23 -1.68 6.20
N ILE A 43 -2.57 -0.64 5.70
CA ILE A 43 -1.22 -0.71 5.13
C ILE A 43 -0.22 -0.60 6.27
N GLU A 44 0.65 -1.60 6.37
CA GLU A 44 1.72 -1.66 7.34
C GLU A 44 3.08 -1.49 6.69
N GLY A 45 4.07 -1.16 7.52
CA GLY A 45 5.44 -0.94 7.09
C GLY A 45 5.82 0.52 6.90
N GLU A 46 7.11 0.71 6.72
CA GLU A 46 7.81 2.01 6.72
C GLU A 46 8.66 2.17 5.45
N ALA A 47 8.91 3.42 5.07
CA ALA A 47 9.82 3.74 3.99
C ALA A 47 11.19 3.08 4.21
N GLY A 48 11.72 2.41 3.19
CA GLY A 48 12.98 1.67 3.28
C GLY A 48 12.87 0.24 3.83
N PHE A 49 11.83 -0.11 4.60
CA PHE A 49 11.62 -1.48 5.10
C PHE A 49 10.58 -2.28 4.30
N GLY A 50 9.73 -1.58 3.53
CA GLY A 50 8.71 -2.18 2.68
C GLY A 50 7.31 -2.05 3.28
N TYR A 51 6.30 -2.29 2.43
CA TYR A 51 4.89 -2.14 2.75
C TYR A 51 4.13 -3.43 2.50
N ALA A 52 3.09 -3.67 3.29
CA ALA A 52 2.21 -4.83 3.17
C ALA A 52 0.78 -4.45 3.50
N MET A 53 -0.21 -5.06 2.85
CA MET A 53 -1.59 -4.97 3.30
C MET A 53 -1.83 -6.00 4.41
N ARG A 54 -2.13 -5.55 5.63
CA ARG A 54 -2.63 -6.45 6.68
C ARG A 54 -4.14 -6.63 6.49
N LEU A 55 -4.52 -7.37 5.44
CA LEU A 55 -5.89 -7.86 5.34
C LEU A 55 -6.09 -8.91 6.43
N ARG A 56 -6.68 -8.52 7.56
CA ARG A 56 -7.34 -9.50 8.41
C ARG A 56 -8.46 -10.11 7.56
N LYS A 57 -8.32 -11.38 7.18
CA LYS A 57 -9.45 -12.17 6.69
C LYS A 57 -10.50 -12.21 7.82
N GLY A 58 -11.44 -11.25 7.82
CA GLY A 58 -12.56 -11.22 8.76
C GLY A 58 -12.64 -10.04 9.75
N VAL A 59 -12.27 -8.82 9.38
CA VAL A 59 -12.67 -7.65 10.18
C VAL A 59 -13.47 -6.69 9.31
N GLY A 60 -14.75 -6.57 9.67
CA GLY A 60 -15.68 -5.63 9.07
C GLY A 60 -15.09 -4.23 9.05
N LEU A 61 -15.37 -3.54 7.95
CA LEU A 61 -15.14 -2.11 7.79
C LEU A 61 -15.91 -1.38 8.90
N PHE A 62 -15.25 -1.12 10.03
CA PHE A 62 -15.75 -0.21 11.05
C PHE A 62 -15.60 1.20 10.50
N HIS A 63 -16.65 1.71 9.88
CA HIS A 63 -16.94 3.14 9.89
C HIS A 63 -17.92 3.38 11.04
N GLY A 64 -17.45 4.10 12.06
CA GLY A 64 -18.32 4.90 12.92
C GLY A 64 -18.44 6.31 12.35
#